data_AF-A0A7C2XQB4-F1
#
_entry.id   AF-A0A7C2XQB4-F1
#
_cell.length_a   1.000
_cell.length_b   1.000
_cell.length_c   1.000
_cell.angle_alpha   90.00
_cell.angle_beta   90.00
_cell.angle_gamma   90.00
#
_symmetry.space_group_name_H-M   'P 1'
#
loop_
_entity.id
_entity.type
_entity.pdbx_description
1 polymer ?
#
loop_
_entity_poly.entity_id
_entity_poly.type
_entity_poly.pdbx_seq_one_letter_code
_entity_poly.pdbx_strand_id
1 'polypeptide(L)'
;MGKFSLQFWLLLVVTITSVPLFVAYAEENDLDNDGIPDDQDHCPHLPEDYLDEIDGCPSEHQIPHDSDSDGIDDRYDVCPYARETWNGFQDEDGCPDSYASGTGGTPDSDGDRIPDNLDSCPNQPETYNGILDLDGCPDDYISSIDSDQDGLPDAIDACPAEPETYNKYQDDDGCPDTVTS
;
A
#
# COMPACT_ATOMS: atom_id res chain seq x y z
N MET A 1 11.47 74.20 -75.22
CA MET A 1 11.24 75.30 -74.26
C MET A 1 10.05 74.93 -73.40
N GLY A 2 10.26 74.76 -72.09
CA GLY A 2 9.24 74.40 -71.11
C GLY A 2 9.94 73.96 -69.83
N LYS A 3 10.13 74.91 -68.91
CA LYS A 3 10.95 74.82 -67.70
C LYS A 3 10.18 74.14 -66.55
N PHE A 4 10.91 73.36 -65.75
CA PHE A 4 10.75 73.06 -64.32
C PHE A 4 9.33 72.86 -63.73
N SER A 5 9.12 71.70 -63.09
CA SER A 5 8.97 71.71 -61.64
C SER A 5 9.34 70.35 -61.04
N LEU A 6 10.57 70.29 -60.53
CA LEU A 6 11.13 69.17 -59.78
C LEU A 6 10.61 69.23 -58.33
N GLN A 7 9.30 69.14 -58.13
CA GLN A 7 8.68 69.19 -56.79
C GLN A 7 7.65 68.07 -56.53
N PHE A 8 7.70 66.99 -57.30
CA PHE A 8 6.87 65.80 -57.02
C PHE A 8 7.72 64.54 -56.82
N TRP A 9 8.90 64.70 -56.23
CA TRP A 9 9.77 63.63 -55.73
C TRP A 9 9.94 63.73 -54.21
N LEU A 10 8.87 64.14 -53.50
CA LEU A 10 8.83 64.15 -52.03
C LEU A 10 7.45 63.76 -51.47
N LEU A 11 6.70 62.93 -52.20
CA LEU A 11 5.46 62.28 -51.75
C LEU A 11 5.43 60.80 -52.18
N LEU A 12 6.59 60.12 -52.12
CA LEU A 12 6.70 58.67 -52.32
C LEU A 12 6.97 57.92 -51.00
N VAL A 13 6.72 58.53 -49.85
CA VAL A 13 6.86 57.85 -48.56
C VAL A 13 5.75 58.36 -47.65
N VAL A 14 5.04 57.44 -46.99
CA VAL A 14 3.87 57.68 -46.12
C VAL A 14 2.60 57.92 -46.95
N THR A 15 1.84 56.91 -47.38
CA THR A 15 0.91 56.16 -46.52
C THR A 15 0.72 54.72 -47.02
N ILE A 16 1.58 53.79 -46.60
CA ILE A 16 1.26 52.35 -46.57
C ILE A 16 1.42 51.90 -45.12
N THR A 17 0.58 52.40 -44.21
CA THR A 17 0.54 51.89 -42.82
C THR A 17 -0.85 52.09 -42.23
N SER A 18 -1.86 51.48 -42.84
CA SER A 18 -3.15 51.26 -42.18
C SER A 18 -3.80 49.97 -42.64
N VAL A 19 -2.96 48.97 -42.95
CA VAL A 19 -3.38 47.60 -42.66
C VAL A 19 -3.28 47.51 -41.14
N PRO A 20 -4.37 47.32 -40.39
CA PRO A 20 -4.21 46.90 -39.01
C PRO A 20 -3.38 45.62 -39.07
N LEU A 21 -2.15 45.70 -38.57
CA LEU A 21 -1.42 44.53 -38.14
C LEU A 21 -2.35 43.88 -37.12
N PHE A 22 -3.08 42.85 -37.55
CA PHE A 22 -3.41 41.77 -36.64
C PHE A 22 -2.06 41.22 -36.22
N VAL A 23 -1.49 41.83 -35.18
CA VAL A 23 -0.51 41.17 -34.34
C VAL A 23 -1.29 39.98 -33.82
N ALA A 24 -1.09 38.82 -34.45
CA ALA A 24 -1.27 37.57 -33.74
C ALA A 24 -0.26 37.67 -32.61
N TYR A 25 -0.74 38.13 -31.45
CA TYR A 25 -0.04 37.90 -30.21
C TYR A 25 -0.03 36.39 -30.09
N ALA A 26 1.08 35.75 -30.46
CA ALA A 26 1.41 34.51 -29.79
C ALA A 26 1.52 34.93 -28.33
N GLU A 27 0.63 34.44 -27.47
CA GLU A 27 0.82 34.60 -26.03
C GLU A 27 2.16 33.95 -25.74
N GLU A 28 3.15 34.75 -25.36
CA GLU A 28 4.56 34.28 -25.31
C GLU A 28 4.83 33.30 -24.15
N ASN A 29 3.80 32.92 -23.40
CA ASN A 29 3.87 32.02 -22.25
C ASN A 29 2.67 31.05 -22.32
N ASP A 30 2.82 30.00 -23.12
CA ASP A 30 1.93 28.84 -23.19
C ASP A 30 2.88 27.63 -23.29
N LEU A 31 3.20 27.07 -22.13
CA LEU A 31 4.36 26.21 -21.92
C LEU A 31 4.14 24.77 -22.45
N ASP A 32 2.90 24.28 -22.46
CA ASP A 32 2.54 23.00 -23.06
C ASP A 32 1.85 23.12 -24.44
N ASN A 33 1.59 24.34 -24.91
CA ASN A 33 1.03 24.69 -26.22
C ASN A 33 -0.38 24.16 -26.44
N ASP A 34 -1.20 24.15 -25.40
CA ASP A 34 -2.60 23.73 -25.46
C ASP A 34 -3.56 24.86 -25.87
N GLY A 35 -3.09 26.10 -25.92
CA GLY A 35 -3.85 27.28 -26.29
C GLY A 35 -4.41 28.08 -25.11
N ILE A 36 -4.09 27.70 -23.87
CA ILE A 36 -4.38 28.43 -22.63
C ILE A 36 -3.05 29.04 -22.13
N PRO A 37 -2.94 30.37 -21.97
CA PRO A 37 -1.69 30.98 -21.51
C PRO A 37 -1.39 30.65 -20.05
N ASP A 38 -0.11 30.51 -19.70
CA ASP A 38 0.42 30.12 -18.38
C ASP A 38 -0.17 30.91 -17.19
N ASP A 39 -0.66 32.14 -17.42
CA ASP A 39 -1.26 32.99 -16.37
C ASP A 39 -2.75 32.73 -16.11
N GLN A 40 -3.39 31.97 -16.99
CA GLN A 40 -4.77 31.50 -16.93
C GLN A 40 -4.86 29.97 -16.87
N ASP A 41 -3.74 29.29 -17.08
CA ASP A 41 -3.59 27.85 -17.04
C ASP A 41 -3.32 27.35 -15.60
N HIS A 42 -4.22 26.52 -15.08
CA HIS A 42 -4.04 25.89 -13.77
C HIS A 42 -3.02 24.74 -13.79
N CYS A 43 -2.73 24.18 -14.96
CA CYS A 43 -1.75 23.14 -15.21
C CYS A 43 -0.75 23.48 -16.35
N PRO A 44 0.15 24.49 -16.19
CA PRO A 44 1.06 25.01 -17.25
C PRO A 44 2.06 24.03 -17.91
N HIS A 45 1.98 22.73 -17.60
CA HIS A 45 2.85 21.69 -18.14
C HIS A 45 2.07 20.50 -18.71
N LEU A 46 0.74 20.54 -18.69
CA LEU A 46 -0.15 19.47 -19.12
C LEU A 46 -1.25 20.03 -20.03
N PRO A 47 -1.25 19.65 -21.32
CA PRO A 47 -2.16 20.26 -22.27
C PRO A 47 -3.62 19.86 -22.04
N GLU A 48 -4.51 20.84 -22.01
CA GLU A 48 -5.96 20.74 -21.99
C GLU A 48 -6.51 19.77 -23.06
N ASP A 49 -7.49 18.94 -22.67
CA ASP A 49 -8.13 17.95 -23.54
C ASP A 49 -9.44 18.45 -24.16
N TYR A 50 -9.88 19.65 -23.78
CA TYR A 50 -11.08 20.33 -24.26
C TYR A 50 -12.37 19.54 -24.01
N LEU A 51 -12.37 18.74 -22.96
CA LEU A 51 -13.56 18.14 -22.39
C LEU A 51 -14.02 19.03 -21.21
N ASP A 52 -15.29 18.91 -20.81
CA ASP A 52 -15.86 19.60 -19.65
C ASP A 52 -15.46 21.09 -19.42
N GLU A 53 -14.87 21.43 -18.26
CA GLU A 53 -14.48 22.80 -17.91
C GLU A 53 -13.09 23.12 -18.47
N ILE A 54 -12.96 24.24 -19.19
CA ILE A 54 -11.68 24.68 -19.78
C ILE A 54 -10.95 25.54 -18.76
N ASP A 55 -10.03 24.94 -18.02
CA ASP A 55 -9.25 25.59 -16.98
C ASP A 55 -7.73 25.45 -17.17
N GLY A 56 -7.29 24.87 -18.29
CA GLY A 56 -5.89 24.61 -18.60
C GLY A 56 -5.41 23.24 -18.09
N CYS A 57 -6.27 22.46 -17.44
CA CYS A 57 -5.96 21.10 -17.03
C CYS A 57 -6.80 20.11 -17.86
N PRO A 58 -6.25 18.94 -18.25
CA PRO A 58 -7.06 17.86 -18.80
C PRO A 58 -8.25 17.55 -17.88
N SER A 59 -9.45 17.38 -18.44
CA SER A 59 -10.65 17.00 -17.66
C SER A 59 -10.47 15.71 -16.88
N GLU A 60 -9.65 14.80 -17.41
CA GLU A 60 -9.15 13.66 -16.67
C GLU A 60 -7.80 14.00 -16.02
N HIS A 61 -7.78 15.02 -15.17
CA HIS A 61 -6.66 15.26 -14.26
C HIS A 61 -6.62 14.09 -13.28
N GLN A 62 -6.01 13.00 -13.73
CA GLN A 62 -5.53 11.88 -12.95
C GLN A 62 -4.34 12.38 -12.13
N ILE A 63 -4.53 13.39 -11.27
CA ILE A 63 -3.75 13.41 -10.05
C ILE A 63 -4.16 12.12 -9.38
N PRO A 64 -3.24 11.15 -9.21
CA PRO A 64 -3.56 10.00 -8.40
C PRO A 64 -3.93 10.57 -7.04
N HIS A 65 -5.22 10.52 -6.72
CA HIS A 65 -5.65 10.83 -5.38
C HIS A 65 -5.25 9.58 -4.60
N ASP A 66 -4.26 9.74 -3.74
CA ASP A 66 -3.71 8.70 -2.87
C ASP A 66 -3.89 9.24 -1.45
N SER A 67 -5.10 8.97 -0.93
CA SER A 67 -5.63 9.55 0.29
C SER A 67 -4.84 9.18 1.54
N ASP A 68 -4.15 8.04 1.55
CA ASP A 68 -3.35 7.56 2.68
C ASP A 68 -1.83 7.51 2.41
N SER A 69 -1.44 7.90 1.19
CA SER A 69 -0.06 8.09 0.75
C SER A 69 0.76 6.81 0.78
N ASP A 70 0.17 5.71 0.32
CA ASP A 70 0.80 4.38 0.22
C ASP A 70 1.42 4.07 -1.14
N GLY A 71 1.11 4.90 -2.16
CA GLY A 71 1.60 4.77 -3.53
C GLY A 71 0.61 4.14 -4.51
N ILE A 72 -0.59 3.78 -4.08
CA ILE A 72 -1.69 3.26 -4.89
C ILE A 72 -2.75 4.37 -5.05
N ASP A 73 -3.29 4.51 -6.25
CA ASP A 73 -4.33 5.49 -6.54
C ASP A 73 -5.66 5.00 -5.96
N ASP A 74 -6.44 5.87 -5.30
CA ASP A 74 -7.75 5.59 -4.70
C ASP A 74 -8.72 4.85 -5.65
N ARG A 75 -8.55 4.95 -6.99
CA ARG A 75 -9.34 4.22 -7.99
C ARG A 75 -8.99 2.73 -8.09
N TYR A 76 -7.76 2.38 -7.74
CA TYR A 76 -7.22 1.02 -7.73
C TYR A 76 -7.03 0.48 -6.32
N ASP A 77 -7.08 1.34 -5.31
CA ASP A 77 -7.01 1.03 -3.90
C ASP A 77 -8.36 0.52 -3.36
N VAL A 78 -8.36 -0.68 -2.78
CA VAL A 78 -9.52 -1.30 -2.13
C VAL A 78 -9.79 -0.69 -0.76
N CYS A 79 -8.76 -0.11 -0.12
CA CYS A 79 -8.79 0.56 1.16
C CYS A 79 -8.27 2.02 1.09
N PRO A 80 -8.96 2.95 0.39
CA PRO A 80 -8.47 4.31 0.07
C PRO A 80 -8.21 5.26 1.25
N TYR A 81 -8.20 4.82 2.49
CA TYR A 81 -7.92 5.68 3.64
C TYR A 81 -7.03 4.96 4.67
N ALA A 82 -6.48 3.80 4.32
CA ALA A 82 -5.72 2.94 5.19
C ALA A 82 -4.50 2.40 4.46
N ARG A 83 -3.36 3.07 4.69
CA ARG A 83 -2.09 2.82 4.01
C ARG A 83 -1.70 1.34 3.92
N GLU A 84 -1.41 0.86 2.71
CA GLU A 84 -0.82 -0.45 2.40
C GLU A 84 0.40 -0.79 3.27
N THR A 85 0.51 -2.06 3.62
CA THR A 85 1.65 -2.67 4.32
C THR A 85 2.41 -3.60 3.37
N TRP A 86 3.36 -3.04 2.60
CA TRP A 86 4.29 -3.76 1.72
C TRP A 86 5.03 -4.92 2.41
N ASN A 87 4.42 -6.09 2.42
CA ASN A 87 4.81 -7.25 3.22
C ASN A 87 4.95 -8.53 2.39
N GLY A 88 4.65 -8.44 1.09
CA GLY A 88 4.70 -9.54 0.12
C GLY A 88 3.38 -10.30 -0.05
N PHE A 89 2.28 -9.82 0.54
CA PHE A 89 0.94 -10.38 0.42
C PHE A 89 -0.01 -9.28 -0.04
N GLN A 90 -0.61 -9.48 -1.21
CA GLN A 90 -1.53 -8.56 -1.89
C GLN A 90 -1.10 -7.09 -1.95
N ASP A 91 0.21 -6.82 -1.94
CA ASP A 91 0.85 -5.48 -2.03
C ASP A 91 0.36 -4.56 -3.19
N GLU A 92 -0.51 -5.03 -4.09
CA GLU A 92 -1.09 -4.24 -5.17
C GLU A 92 -2.57 -3.88 -4.97
N ASP A 93 -3.21 -4.29 -3.87
CA ASP A 93 -4.64 -4.05 -3.60
C ASP A 93 -4.93 -2.80 -2.76
N GLY A 94 -3.92 -2.21 -2.12
CA GLY A 94 -4.03 -0.96 -1.35
C GLY A 94 -4.52 -1.15 0.08
N CYS A 95 -4.67 -2.38 0.54
CA CYS A 95 -5.17 -2.66 1.89
C CYS A 95 -4.04 -2.98 2.86
N PRO A 96 -4.13 -2.51 4.13
CA PRO A 96 -3.14 -2.85 5.14
C PRO A 96 -3.32 -4.31 5.53
N ASP A 97 -2.55 -5.17 4.88
CA ASP A 97 -2.57 -6.57 5.20
C ASP A 97 -1.72 -6.83 6.44
N SER A 98 -2.36 -7.44 7.45
CA SER A 98 -1.63 -8.06 8.54
C SER A 98 -1.12 -9.40 8.05
N TYR A 99 0.18 -9.65 8.21
CA TYR A 99 0.76 -10.97 8.11
C TYR A 99 -0.17 -12.05 8.73
N ALA A 100 -0.66 -12.97 7.91
CA ALA A 100 -0.47 -14.37 8.26
C ALA A 100 1.06 -14.58 8.27
N SER A 101 1.66 -14.35 9.44
CA SER A 101 3.08 -14.56 9.80
C SER A 101 4.20 -14.22 8.78
N GLY A 102 4.76 -13.00 8.87
CA GLY A 102 6.13 -12.68 8.46
C GLY A 102 6.49 -12.68 6.96
N THR A 103 7.50 -11.87 6.63
CA THR A 103 8.08 -11.68 5.30
C THR A 103 8.37 -13.02 4.61
N GLY A 104 7.53 -13.46 3.66
CA GLY A 104 7.74 -14.70 2.90
C GLY A 104 7.40 -16.01 3.63
N GLY A 105 6.46 -16.00 4.58
CA GLY A 105 6.07 -17.14 5.42
C GLY A 105 5.13 -18.17 4.75
N THR A 106 5.18 -19.39 5.28
CA THR A 106 4.27 -20.52 5.01
C THR A 106 2.82 -20.17 5.38
N PRO A 107 1.79 -20.70 4.68
CA PRO A 107 0.37 -20.43 4.97
C PRO A 107 0.02 -20.66 6.45
N ASP A 108 -0.91 -19.87 6.98
CA ASP A 108 -1.46 -19.92 8.33
C ASP A 108 -2.94 -19.52 8.20
N SER A 109 -3.82 -20.52 8.13
CA SER A 109 -5.19 -20.42 7.63
C SER A 109 -6.19 -19.91 8.67
N ASP A 110 -5.90 -20.04 9.97
CA ASP A 110 -6.73 -19.51 11.05
C ASP A 110 -6.09 -18.35 11.83
N GLY A 111 -4.84 -18.00 11.50
CA GLY A 111 -4.17 -16.80 11.97
C GLY A 111 -3.67 -16.92 13.41
N ASP A 112 -3.45 -18.13 13.89
CA ASP A 112 -2.98 -18.40 15.25
C ASP A 112 -1.46 -18.29 15.41
N ARG A 113 -0.73 -18.03 14.31
CA ARG A 113 0.74 -17.86 14.18
C ARG A 113 1.52 -19.17 14.08
N ILE A 114 0.85 -20.31 13.94
CA ILE A 114 1.45 -21.60 13.63
C ILE A 114 1.18 -21.89 12.14
N PRO A 115 2.21 -22.13 11.32
CA PRO A 115 1.98 -22.42 9.91
C PRO A 115 1.16 -23.69 9.69
N ASP A 116 0.27 -23.71 8.69
CA ASP A 116 -0.58 -24.84 8.28
C ASP A 116 0.16 -26.18 8.16
N ASN A 117 1.47 -26.14 7.82
CA ASN A 117 2.28 -27.34 7.67
C ASN A 117 2.89 -27.87 8.99
N LEU A 118 2.75 -27.12 10.08
CA LEU A 118 3.13 -27.43 11.46
C LEU A 118 1.90 -27.49 12.38
N ASP A 119 0.77 -26.94 11.93
CA ASP A 119 -0.51 -26.88 12.63
C ASP A 119 -1.29 -28.20 12.49
N SER A 120 -1.70 -28.76 13.63
CA SER A 120 -2.52 -29.97 13.71
C SER A 120 -4.01 -29.72 13.46
N CYS A 121 -4.47 -28.48 13.67
CA CYS A 121 -5.81 -28.00 13.39
C CYS A 121 -5.83 -26.74 12.50
N PRO A 122 -5.41 -26.78 11.21
CA PRO A 122 -5.22 -25.60 10.32
C PRO A 122 -6.42 -24.69 10.03
N ASN A 123 -7.57 -24.89 10.65
CA ASN A 123 -8.75 -24.04 10.50
C ASN A 123 -9.39 -23.75 11.85
N GLN A 124 -8.71 -24.02 12.95
CA GLN A 124 -9.16 -23.80 14.32
C GLN A 124 -8.01 -23.20 15.10
N PRO A 125 -8.12 -21.90 15.47
CA PRO A 125 -7.00 -21.23 16.08
C PRO A 125 -6.64 -21.85 17.43
N GLU A 126 -5.34 -21.99 17.67
CA GLU A 126 -4.73 -22.31 18.96
C GLU A 126 -5.30 -21.45 20.12
N THR A 127 -5.43 -22.08 21.29
CA THR A 127 -5.79 -21.41 22.54
C THR A 127 -4.59 -21.40 23.49
N TYR A 128 -3.80 -20.34 23.44
CA TYR A 128 -2.64 -20.09 24.31
C TYR A 128 -3.00 -20.01 25.80
N ASN A 129 -3.12 -21.16 26.46
CA ASN A 129 -3.51 -21.32 27.85
C ASN A 129 -2.44 -22.03 28.70
N GLY A 130 -1.28 -22.35 28.11
CA GLY A 130 -0.16 -23.03 28.74
C GLY A 130 -0.22 -24.56 28.61
N ILE A 131 -1.19 -25.10 27.87
CA ILE A 131 -1.34 -26.51 27.55
C ILE A 131 -1.15 -26.60 26.04
N LEU A 132 -0.19 -27.42 25.59
CA LEU A 132 0.07 -27.73 24.17
C LEU A 132 0.07 -26.54 23.17
N ASP A 133 0.30 -25.30 23.63
CA ASP A 133 0.39 -24.01 22.89
C ASP A 133 1.20 -23.96 21.56
N LEU A 134 1.84 -25.04 21.14
CA LEU A 134 2.64 -25.15 19.92
C LEU A 134 2.08 -26.18 18.92
N ASP A 135 0.95 -26.83 19.19
CA ASP A 135 0.39 -27.88 18.34
C ASP A 135 -0.65 -27.37 17.32
N GLY A 136 -1.17 -26.15 17.51
CA GLY A 136 -2.09 -25.48 16.60
C GLY A 136 -3.56 -25.82 16.87
N CYS A 137 -3.89 -26.39 18.04
CA CYS A 137 -5.23 -26.87 18.33
C CYS A 137 -5.80 -26.25 19.62
N PRO A 138 -7.10 -25.95 19.69
CA PRO A 138 -7.70 -25.42 20.90
C PRO A 138 -7.77 -26.47 22.03
N ASP A 139 -7.10 -26.21 23.16
CA ASP A 139 -7.03 -27.10 24.32
C ASP A 139 -8.07 -26.87 25.42
N ASP A 140 -9.18 -26.20 25.12
CA ASP A 140 -10.26 -25.92 26.07
C ASP A 140 -10.87 -27.16 26.73
N TYR A 141 -10.68 -28.34 26.12
CA TYR A 141 -11.20 -29.62 26.60
C TYR A 141 -10.29 -30.30 27.64
N ILE A 142 -9.04 -29.86 27.79
CA ILE A 142 -8.07 -30.40 28.73
C ILE A 142 -8.25 -29.70 30.09
N SER A 143 -8.49 -30.48 31.14
CA SER A 143 -8.65 -29.92 32.50
C SER A 143 -7.31 -29.46 33.04
N SER A 144 -7.22 -28.24 33.56
CA SER A 144 -6.02 -27.67 34.20
C SER A 144 -5.74 -28.23 35.61
N ILE A 145 -6.18 -29.46 35.91
CA ILE A 145 -5.90 -30.11 37.21
C ILE A 145 -4.53 -30.75 37.08
N ASP A 146 -3.66 -30.45 38.03
CA ASP A 146 -2.30 -30.95 38.14
C ASP A 146 -2.10 -31.38 39.60
N SER A 147 -2.15 -32.70 39.83
CA SER A 147 -2.27 -33.32 41.14
C SER A 147 -0.96 -33.36 41.92
N ASP A 148 0.17 -33.48 41.24
CA ASP A 148 1.51 -33.52 41.85
C ASP A 148 2.34 -32.24 41.65
N GLN A 149 1.81 -31.28 40.89
CA GLN A 149 2.33 -29.93 40.71
C GLN A 149 3.67 -29.89 40.00
N ASP A 150 3.88 -30.78 39.05
CA ASP A 150 5.07 -30.77 38.20
C ASP A 150 4.91 -29.88 36.94
N GLY A 151 3.69 -29.40 36.66
CA GLY A 151 3.39 -28.50 35.56
C GLY A 151 2.71 -29.17 34.37
N LEU A 152 2.51 -30.48 34.37
CA LEU A 152 1.67 -31.18 33.41
C LEU A 152 0.27 -31.44 33.99
N PRO A 153 -0.81 -31.09 33.26
CA PRO A 153 -2.14 -31.47 33.70
C PRO A 153 -2.34 -33.00 33.72
N ASP A 154 -3.07 -33.51 34.72
CA ASP A 154 -3.40 -34.93 34.95
C ASP A 154 -3.93 -35.65 33.69
N ALA A 155 -4.55 -34.91 32.78
CA ALA A 155 -5.13 -35.45 31.54
C ALA A 155 -4.09 -35.80 30.47
N ILE A 156 -2.90 -35.19 30.53
CA ILE A 156 -1.78 -35.40 29.59
C ILE A 156 -0.49 -35.90 30.27
N ASP A 157 -0.50 -36.02 31.59
CA ASP A 157 0.57 -36.59 32.40
C ASP A 157 0.50 -38.14 32.43
N ALA A 158 1.63 -38.80 32.17
CA ALA A 158 1.72 -40.27 32.24
C ALA A 158 1.79 -40.80 33.68
N CYS A 159 2.21 -39.98 34.65
CA CYS A 159 2.30 -40.27 36.07
C CYS A 159 1.62 -39.21 36.97
N PRO A 160 0.28 -39.00 36.90
CA PRO A 160 -0.47 -37.90 37.56
C PRO A 160 -0.42 -37.79 39.10
N ALA A 161 0.38 -38.59 39.77
CA ALA A 161 0.52 -38.59 41.22
C ALA A 161 1.98 -38.63 41.67
N GLU A 162 2.93 -38.63 40.73
CA GLU A 162 4.36 -38.70 40.99
C GLU A 162 5.07 -37.63 40.16
N PRO A 163 5.60 -36.57 40.79
CA PRO A 163 6.13 -35.43 40.05
C PRO A 163 7.38 -35.78 39.25
N GLU A 164 7.50 -35.20 38.06
CA GLU A 164 8.65 -35.30 37.16
C GLU A 164 10.00 -35.02 37.85
N THR A 165 11.03 -35.75 37.42
CA THR A 165 12.43 -35.53 37.75
C THR A 165 13.20 -34.98 36.55
N TYR A 166 13.24 -33.64 36.42
CA TYR A 166 14.01 -32.94 35.38
C TYR A 166 15.52 -33.25 35.37
N ASN A 167 15.90 -34.25 34.59
CA ASN A 167 17.26 -34.78 34.54
C ASN A 167 17.81 -34.94 33.10
N LYS A 168 17.09 -34.37 32.11
CA LYS A 168 17.35 -34.42 30.66
C LYS A 168 17.11 -35.80 30.05
N TYR A 169 16.23 -36.59 30.64
CA TYR A 169 15.83 -37.89 30.12
C TYR A 169 14.32 -38.02 30.31
N GLN A 170 13.61 -37.95 29.18
CA GLN A 170 12.14 -38.05 29.12
C GLN A 170 11.36 -37.00 29.91
N ASP A 171 11.98 -35.85 30.26
CA ASP A 171 11.42 -34.72 31.01
C ASP A 171 10.09 -34.09 30.48
N ASP A 172 9.48 -34.62 29.42
CA ASP A 172 8.25 -34.12 28.81
C ASP A 172 7.04 -35.06 29.07
N ASP A 173 7.21 -36.22 29.72
CA ASP A 173 6.13 -37.20 29.93
C ASP A 173 5.45 -37.14 31.31
N GLY A 174 6.02 -36.38 32.25
CA GLY A 174 5.48 -36.20 33.61
C GLY A 174 5.88 -37.32 34.58
N CYS A 175 6.76 -38.23 34.16
CA CYS A 175 7.13 -39.39 34.96
C CYS A 175 8.54 -39.27 35.57
N PRO A 176 8.72 -39.60 36.86
CA PRO A 176 10.05 -39.57 37.48
C PRO A 176 10.96 -40.67 36.91
N ASP A 177 11.83 -40.29 35.99
CA ASP A 177 12.79 -41.20 35.39
C ASP A 177 14.20 -41.12 35.99
N THR A 178 15.01 -42.13 35.69
CA THR A 178 16.42 -42.17 36.11
C THR A 178 17.37 -42.57 35.00
N VAL A 179 18.43 -41.77 34.81
CA VAL A 179 19.56 -42.15 33.96
C VAL A 179 20.48 -43.09 34.71
N THR A 180 20.43 -44.39 34.37
CA THR A 180 21.39 -45.35 34.92
C THR A 180 22.71 -45.25 34.14
N SER A 181 23.79 -44.84 34.83
CA SER A 181 25.16 -44.69 34.29
C SER A 181 25.88 -46.02 34.09
#